data_AF-A0A3Q3FPW5-F1
#
_entry.id   AF-A0A3Q3FPW5-F1
#
_cell.length_a   1.000
_cell.length_b   1.000
_cell.length_c   1.000
_cell.angle_alpha   90.00
_cell.angle_beta   90.00
_cell.angle_gamma   90.00
#
_symmetry.space_group_name_H-M   'P 1'
#
loop_
_entity.id
_entity.type
_entity.pdbx_description
1 polymer ?
#
loop_
_entity_poly.entity_id
_entity_poly.type
_entity_poly.pdbx_seq_one_letter_code
_entity_poly.pdbx_strand_id
1 'polypeptide(L)'
;MRSSLSLVFCVAALTAWLAAGKEDPYAMSKGSGLEGYCIDLISELSKKLGFRYKTHLVKDNRYGAIDPSGNWNGMIGEVIRGDADLAVAPLTLTATREQFVDMTTPFMQTGIGFILRSDAASEESSFSLLSPFSTDMWFGVLIAFLLTGVCIFLVGRISPCEWSETDSEQHSFTLLHSFWYITGALTLQGAGPHPKALSGRLVSAIWWLFAVLLLACYFGNLNSMLHSKQKHVSIKSFEDLANQDVIEYGTVEGGSTMGFFKSSNNPVHRRIYQNMERKKSFAASMEEGVRRTQEGNFAFIGEAVSLDLAVARYCTLTRSQEVIAMRAYSIAAPLGSPLVKNLTLAILKLSESGELTYLRDKWWASSCVGAVRTPASEALHSNNLQGLFLLLGLGLGVGLLLALLELLSKARNQAKDGKKSCCSVVTSELSRRFGGRGGESTEGESSDKMKA
;
A
#
# COMPACT_ATOMS: atom_id res chain seq x y z
N MET A 1 -56.10 -57.66 15.38
CA MET A 1 -54.64 -57.45 15.22
C MET A 1 -54.39 -56.06 14.65
N ARG A 2 -54.26 -55.05 15.50
CA ARG A 2 -53.62 -53.76 15.19
C ARG A 2 -52.99 -53.28 16.48
N SER A 3 -51.69 -53.48 16.60
CA SER A 3 -50.87 -52.99 17.70
C SER A 3 -50.53 -51.53 17.41
N SER A 4 -51.06 -50.62 18.23
CA SER A 4 -50.62 -49.23 18.28
C SER A 4 -49.31 -49.16 19.04
N LEU A 5 -48.22 -48.96 18.32
CA LEU A 5 -46.94 -48.54 18.89
C LEU A 5 -47.09 -47.07 19.31
N SER A 6 -47.36 -46.82 20.59
CA SER A 6 -47.23 -45.50 21.20
C SER A 6 -45.76 -45.13 21.29
N LEU A 7 -45.21 -44.52 20.24
CA LEU A 7 -44.01 -43.69 20.35
C LEU A 7 -44.38 -42.44 21.14
N VAL A 8 -44.07 -42.48 22.43
CA VAL A 8 -44.06 -41.30 23.30
C VAL A 8 -43.00 -40.34 22.75
N PHE A 9 -43.42 -39.45 21.85
CA PHE A 9 -42.72 -38.20 21.59
C PHE A 9 -42.81 -37.36 22.87
N CYS A 10 -41.88 -37.59 23.79
CA CYS A 10 -41.62 -36.65 24.86
C CYS A 10 -40.98 -35.42 24.22
N VAL A 11 -41.81 -34.48 23.74
CA VAL A 11 -41.41 -33.11 23.45
C VAL A 11 -41.16 -32.44 24.80
N ALA A 12 -40.09 -32.86 25.47
CA ALA A 12 -39.46 -32.04 26.49
C ALA A 12 -38.91 -30.84 25.72
N ALA A 13 -39.60 -29.71 25.83
CA ALA A 13 -39.20 -28.46 25.20
C ALA A 13 -37.84 -28.02 25.78
N LEU A 14 -36.75 -28.55 25.20
CA LEU A 14 -35.36 -28.22 25.52
C LEU A 14 -35.23 -26.70 25.51
N THR A 15 -34.94 -26.14 26.68
CA THR A 15 -34.45 -24.77 26.86
C THR A 15 -32.93 -24.86 26.93
N ALA A 16 -32.25 -24.51 25.83
CA ALA A 16 -30.79 -24.47 25.79
C ALA A 16 -30.25 -23.17 26.42
N TRP A 17 -29.25 -23.27 27.28
CA TRP A 17 -28.49 -22.12 27.81
C TRP A 17 -27.31 -21.79 26.89
N LEU A 18 -27.26 -20.55 26.40
CA LEU A 18 -26.28 -20.12 25.41
C LEU A 18 -25.30 -19.13 26.02
N ALA A 19 -24.02 -19.49 26.05
CA ALA A 19 -22.95 -18.53 26.35
C ALA A 19 -22.62 -17.72 25.09
N ALA A 20 -22.75 -16.39 25.17
CA ALA A 20 -22.33 -15.45 24.14
C ALA A 20 -21.26 -14.47 24.69
N GLY A 21 -20.23 -14.18 23.90
CA GLY A 21 -19.31 -13.06 24.17
C GLY A 21 -19.91 -11.76 23.64
N LYS A 22 -19.78 -10.65 24.37
CA LYS A 22 -20.21 -9.34 23.85
C LYS A 22 -19.20 -8.89 22.80
N GLU A 23 -19.55 -9.06 21.54
CA GLU A 23 -18.66 -8.79 20.41
C GLU A 23 -19.48 -8.32 19.22
N ASP A 24 -19.15 -7.15 18.69
CA ASP A 24 -19.81 -6.61 17.52
C ASP A 24 -19.33 -7.34 16.24
N PRO A 25 -20.23 -7.73 15.31
CA PRO A 25 -21.68 -7.61 15.29
C PRO A 25 -22.34 -8.95 15.66
N TYR A 26 -21.62 -9.82 16.36
CA TYR A 26 -22.02 -11.19 16.68
C TYR A 26 -23.06 -11.25 17.79
N ALA A 27 -22.83 -10.53 18.89
CA ALA A 27 -23.78 -10.35 19.98
C ALA A 27 -23.59 -8.99 20.67
N MET A 28 -24.59 -8.14 20.54
CA MET A 28 -24.66 -6.76 20.98
C MET A 28 -25.86 -6.55 21.90
N SER A 29 -25.74 -5.65 22.87
CA SER A 29 -26.86 -5.33 23.77
C SER A 29 -27.75 -4.26 23.13
N LYS A 30 -29.05 -4.55 22.97
CA LYS A 30 -30.08 -3.58 22.54
C LYS A 30 -31.22 -3.54 23.54
N GLY A 31 -31.21 -2.51 24.38
CA GLY A 31 -32.15 -2.38 25.49
C GLY A 31 -32.01 -3.55 26.46
N SER A 32 -33.10 -4.30 26.68
CA SER A 32 -33.12 -5.48 27.55
C SER A 32 -32.76 -6.80 26.85
N GLY A 33 -32.53 -6.79 25.53
CA GLY A 33 -32.23 -7.97 24.73
C GLY A 33 -30.83 -7.98 24.13
N LEU A 34 -30.46 -9.13 23.55
CA LEU A 34 -29.28 -9.27 22.69
C LEU A 34 -29.72 -9.29 21.22
N GLU A 35 -28.94 -8.66 20.35
CA GLU A 35 -29.07 -8.74 18.90
C GLU A 35 -27.70 -9.02 18.26
N GLY A 36 -27.67 -9.55 17.04
CA GLY A 36 -26.42 -9.80 16.32
C GLY A 36 -26.47 -11.04 15.46
N TYR A 37 -25.41 -11.28 14.71
CA TYR A 37 -25.29 -12.43 13.80
C TYR A 37 -25.51 -13.77 14.51
N CYS A 38 -24.90 -13.97 15.68
CA CYS A 38 -25.04 -15.23 16.43
C CYS A 38 -26.44 -15.38 17.03
N ILE A 39 -27.11 -14.26 17.35
CA ILE A 39 -28.50 -14.27 17.85
C ILE A 39 -29.49 -14.62 16.74
N ASP A 40 -29.31 -14.04 15.55
CA ASP A 40 -30.13 -14.38 14.38
C ASP A 40 -29.89 -15.84 13.94
N LEU A 41 -28.63 -16.29 13.93
CA LEU A 41 -28.26 -17.66 13.60
C LEU A 41 -28.97 -18.67 14.51
N ILE A 42 -28.90 -18.46 15.84
CA ILE A 42 -29.53 -19.40 16.77
C ILE A 42 -31.05 -19.35 16.72
N SER A 43 -31.64 -18.19 16.41
CA SER A 43 -33.07 -18.05 16.12
C SER A 43 -33.48 -18.90 14.91
N GLU A 44 -32.73 -18.85 13.81
CA GLU A 44 -33.02 -19.67 12.62
C GLU A 44 -32.85 -21.17 12.87
N LEU A 45 -31.83 -21.55 13.64
CA LEU A 45 -31.64 -22.94 14.08
C LEU A 45 -32.78 -23.41 14.99
N SER A 46 -33.22 -22.57 15.92
CA SER A 46 -34.36 -22.83 16.82
C SER A 46 -35.65 -23.04 16.04
N LYS A 47 -35.94 -22.20 15.04
CA LYS A 47 -37.13 -22.36 14.17
C LYS A 47 -37.10 -23.68 13.39
N LYS A 48 -35.93 -24.07 12.85
CA LYS A 48 -35.78 -25.30 12.05
C LYS A 48 -35.83 -26.57 12.90
N LEU A 49 -35.29 -26.54 14.12
CA LEU A 49 -35.16 -27.71 14.99
C LEU A 49 -36.23 -27.78 16.10
N GLY A 50 -36.99 -26.71 16.33
CA GLY A 50 -38.10 -26.68 17.27
C GLY A 50 -37.69 -26.62 18.75
N PHE A 51 -36.49 -26.15 19.08
CA PHE A 51 -36.04 -25.99 20.48
C PHE A 51 -36.21 -24.55 20.96
N ARG A 52 -36.35 -24.36 22.28
CA ARG A 52 -36.35 -23.03 22.93
C ARG A 52 -34.95 -22.75 23.47
N TYR A 53 -34.60 -21.48 23.63
CA TYR A 53 -33.30 -21.14 24.20
C TYR A 53 -33.38 -19.91 25.10
N LYS A 54 -32.42 -19.80 26.01
CA LYS A 54 -32.12 -18.61 26.80
C LYS A 54 -30.65 -18.26 26.60
N THR A 55 -30.37 -16.98 26.41
CA THR A 55 -29.02 -16.47 26.23
C THR A 55 -28.51 -15.87 27.53
N HIS A 56 -27.23 -16.10 27.82
CA HIS A 56 -26.49 -15.40 28.85
C HIS A 56 -25.11 -15.02 28.32
N LEU A 57 -24.52 -13.97 28.87
CA LEU A 57 -23.15 -13.59 28.54
C LEU A 57 -22.18 -14.43 29.37
N VAL A 58 -21.09 -14.90 28.75
CA VAL A 58 -20.03 -15.63 29.44
C VAL A 58 -19.46 -14.78 30.58
N LYS A 59 -19.23 -15.39 31.74
CA LYS A 59 -18.93 -14.64 32.99
C LYS A 59 -17.59 -13.89 32.95
N ASP A 60 -16.59 -14.46 32.27
CA ASP A 60 -15.21 -13.96 32.25
C ASP A 60 -14.83 -13.25 30.94
N ASN A 61 -15.79 -13.10 30.01
CA ASN A 61 -15.61 -12.52 28.67
C ASN A 61 -14.48 -13.17 27.84
N ARG A 62 -14.21 -14.47 28.03
CA ARG A 62 -13.18 -15.21 27.27
C ARG A 62 -13.81 -16.30 26.39
N TYR A 63 -13.17 -16.59 25.26
CA TYR A 63 -13.59 -17.72 24.42
C TYR A 63 -13.34 -19.07 25.09
N GLY A 64 -12.21 -19.18 25.77
CA GLY A 64 -11.77 -20.39 26.43
C GLY A 64 -10.35 -20.76 26.03
N ALA A 65 -9.51 -20.87 27.04
CA ALA A 65 -8.14 -21.33 27.04
C ALA A 65 -7.90 -22.20 28.28
N ILE A 66 -6.91 -23.09 28.19
CA ILE A 66 -6.47 -23.92 29.31
C ILE A 66 -5.64 -23.05 30.25
N ASP A 67 -6.03 -23.00 31.52
CA ASP A 67 -5.27 -22.33 32.57
C ASP A 67 -4.01 -23.14 32.98
N PRO A 68 -3.08 -22.58 33.76
CA PRO A 68 -1.90 -23.32 34.22
C PRO A 68 -2.24 -24.56 35.07
N SER A 69 -3.45 -24.63 35.61
CA SER A 69 -3.96 -25.74 36.40
C SER A 69 -4.57 -26.86 35.54
N GLY A 70 -4.64 -26.68 34.21
CA GLY A 70 -5.24 -27.62 33.27
C GLY A 70 -6.74 -27.48 33.06
N ASN A 71 -7.41 -26.49 33.67
CA ASN A 71 -8.84 -26.27 33.55
C ASN A 71 -9.18 -25.29 32.43
N TRP A 72 -10.34 -25.48 31.80
CA TRP A 72 -10.85 -24.57 30.79
C TRP A 72 -11.61 -23.39 31.41
N ASN A 73 -11.24 -22.18 31.00
CA ASN A 73 -12.02 -20.96 31.25
C ASN A 73 -12.94 -20.62 30.06
N GLY A 74 -13.61 -19.47 30.11
CA GLY A 74 -14.41 -18.97 29.00
C GLY A 74 -15.64 -19.80 28.65
N MET A 75 -16.15 -19.57 27.44
CA MET A 75 -17.31 -20.28 26.90
C MET A 75 -17.07 -21.79 26.83
N ILE A 76 -15.88 -22.23 26.44
CA ILE A 76 -15.51 -23.66 26.47
C ILE A 76 -15.62 -24.24 27.88
N GLY A 77 -15.11 -23.51 28.89
CA GLY A 77 -15.21 -23.93 30.28
C GLY A 77 -16.65 -24.04 30.78
N GLU A 78 -17.51 -23.10 30.42
CA GLU A 78 -18.95 -23.16 30.77
C GLU A 78 -19.65 -24.36 30.13
N VAL A 79 -19.35 -24.69 28.87
CA VAL A 79 -19.89 -25.87 28.19
C VAL A 79 -19.39 -27.17 28.84
N ILE A 80 -18.11 -27.25 29.20
CA ILE A 80 -17.54 -28.44 29.87
C ILE A 80 -18.14 -28.65 31.26
N ARG A 81 -18.37 -27.57 32.02
CA ARG A 81 -18.96 -27.64 33.37
C ARG A 81 -20.48 -27.90 33.35
N GLY A 82 -21.13 -27.79 32.20
CA GLY A 82 -22.58 -27.87 32.08
C GLY A 82 -23.30 -26.59 32.55
N ASP A 83 -22.58 -25.47 32.66
CA ASP A 83 -23.18 -24.14 32.89
C ASP A 83 -23.95 -23.66 31.65
N ALA A 84 -23.58 -24.15 30.46
CA ALA A 84 -24.21 -23.85 29.17
C ALA A 84 -24.36 -25.12 28.33
N ASP A 85 -25.49 -25.26 27.62
CA ASP A 85 -25.76 -26.40 26.73
C ASP A 85 -25.11 -26.23 25.35
N LEU A 86 -24.92 -24.97 24.93
CA LEU A 86 -24.32 -24.61 23.66
C LEU A 86 -23.53 -23.30 23.82
N ALA A 87 -22.39 -23.19 23.14
CA ALA A 87 -21.70 -21.92 22.96
C ALA A 87 -21.83 -21.47 21.50
N VAL A 88 -22.52 -20.35 21.30
CA VAL A 88 -22.76 -19.75 19.98
C VAL A 88 -22.12 -18.37 19.95
N ALA A 89 -20.96 -18.31 19.33
CA ALA A 89 -20.09 -17.15 19.25
C ALA A 89 -19.17 -17.30 18.02
N PRO A 90 -18.34 -16.31 17.64
CA PRO A 90 -17.24 -16.49 16.69
C PRO A 90 -16.14 -17.36 17.29
N LEU A 91 -16.48 -18.61 17.61
CA LEU A 91 -15.62 -19.55 18.30
C LEU A 91 -14.84 -20.36 17.27
N THR A 92 -13.55 -20.08 17.15
CA THR A 92 -12.66 -20.77 16.22
C THR A 92 -12.63 -22.28 16.50
N LEU A 93 -12.90 -23.08 15.46
CA LEU A 93 -12.70 -24.53 15.46
C LEU A 93 -11.21 -24.86 15.56
N THR A 94 -10.81 -25.59 16.60
CA THR A 94 -9.41 -26.00 16.81
C THR A 94 -9.36 -27.41 17.38
N ALA A 95 -8.31 -28.17 17.04
CA ALA A 95 -8.11 -29.53 17.54
C ALA A 95 -8.09 -29.60 19.08
N THR A 96 -7.48 -28.60 19.74
CA THR A 96 -7.42 -28.55 21.21
C THR A 96 -8.79 -28.37 21.85
N ARG A 97 -9.70 -27.62 21.23
CA ARG A 97 -11.07 -27.46 21.74
C ARG A 97 -11.92 -28.71 21.46
N GLU A 98 -11.83 -29.26 20.26
CA GLU A 98 -12.59 -30.44 19.83
C GLU A 98 -12.32 -31.68 20.69
N GLN A 99 -11.17 -31.75 21.35
CA GLN A 99 -10.85 -32.83 22.29
C GLN A 99 -11.72 -32.82 23.56
N PHE A 100 -12.30 -31.67 23.94
CA PHE A 100 -13.05 -31.50 25.19
C PHE A 100 -14.51 -31.14 25.00
N VAL A 101 -14.88 -30.64 23.81
CA VAL A 101 -16.25 -30.30 23.41
C VAL A 101 -16.47 -30.77 21.98
N ASP A 102 -17.70 -31.13 21.64
CA ASP A 102 -18.05 -31.43 20.25
C ASP A 102 -18.40 -30.12 19.55
N MET A 103 -17.82 -29.85 18.37
CA MET A 103 -18.20 -28.70 17.56
C MET A 103 -18.95 -29.11 16.30
N THR A 104 -19.89 -28.27 15.88
CA THR A 104 -20.64 -28.48 14.64
C THR A 104 -19.77 -28.25 13.40
N THR A 105 -20.28 -28.65 12.23
CA THR A 105 -19.76 -28.10 10.97
C THR A 105 -19.76 -26.57 11.03
N PRO A 106 -18.75 -25.91 10.44
CA PRO A 106 -18.63 -24.48 10.55
C PRO A 106 -19.76 -23.72 9.87
N PHE A 107 -20.20 -22.62 10.49
CA PHE A 107 -21.20 -21.71 9.91
C PHE A 107 -20.56 -20.51 9.19
N MET A 108 -19.27 -20.27 9.39
CA MET A 108 -18.54 -19.16 8.76
C MET A 108 -17.05 -19.51 8.60
N GLN A 109 -16.48 -19.22 7.44
CA GLN A 109 -15.05 -19.41 7.15
C GLN A 109 -14.28 -18.11 7.36
N THR A 110 -13.04 -18.22 7.82
CA THR A 110 -12.12 -17.10 8.07
C THR A 110 -10.66 -17.56 7.89
N GLY A 111 -9.72 -16.71 8.26
CA GLY A 111 -8.29 -17.05 8.35
C GLY A 111 -7.57 -15.98 9.17
N ILE A 112 -6.27 -16.13 9.38
CA ILE A 112 -5.46 -15.16 10.12
C ILE A 112 -4.90 -14.13 9.16
N GLY A 113 -5.18 -12.86 9.41
CA GLY A 113 -4.60 -11.71 8.70
C GLY A 113 -4.16 -10.64 9.69
N PHE A 114 -3.75 -9.49 9.17
CA PHE A 114 -3.47 -8.34 10.02
C PHE A 114 -3.98 -7.03 9.40
N ILE A 115 -4.16 -6.03 10.26
CA ILE A 115 -4.52 -4.67 9.86
C ILE A 115 -3.41 -3.70 10.23
N LEU A 116 -3.28 -2.68 9.40
CA LEU A 116 -2.35 -1.56 9.53
C LEU A 116 -3.10 -0.26 9.29
N ARG A 117 -2.55 0.84 9.78
CA ARG A 117 -2.98 2.17 9.38
C ARG A 117 -2.52 2.47 7.95
N SER A 118 -3.39 3.06 7.13
CA SER A 118 -3.15 3.26 5.68
C SER A 118 -1.96 4.16 5.35
N ASP A 119 -1.51 5.01 6.27
CA ASP A 119 -0.37 5.92 6.11
C ASP A 119 0.98 5.26 6.48
N ALA A 120 1.00 4.40 7.51
CA ALA A 120 2.17 3.60 7.88
C ALA A 120 2.57 2.60 6.79
N ALA A 121 1.67 2.32 5.86
CA ALA A 121 1.86 1.46 4.72
C ALA A 121 2.65 2.11 3.58
N SER A 122 2.76 3.43 3.48
CA SER A 122 3.33 4.08 2.29
C SER A 122 4.61 4.86 2.58
N GLU A 123 5.75 4.40 2.06
CA GLU A 123 6.92 5.27 1.97
C GLU A 123 6.71 6.29 0.84
N GLU A 124 6.66 7.58 1.18
CA GLU A 124 6.66 8.66 0.20
C GLU A 124 8.06 8.80 -0.39
N SER A 125 8.34 8.09 -1.49
CA SER A 125 9.58 8.32 -2.24
C SER A 125 9.53 9.69 -2.90
N SER A 126 10.44 10.60 -2.54
CA SER A 126 10.54 11.96 -3.13
C SER A 126 10.79 11.97 -4.66
N PHE A 127 11.08 10.80 -5.25
CA PHE A 127 11.29 10.58 -6.68
C PHE A 127 10.16 9.76 -7.35
N SER A 128 8.92 9.87 -6.86
CA SER A 128 7.74 9.22 -7.47
C SER A 128 7.53 9.58 -8.95
N LEU A 129 8.19 10.61 -9.47
CA LEU A 129 8.19 10.96 -10.90
C LEU A 129 9.00 9.99 -11.77
N LEU A 130 9.97 9.24 -11.22
CA LEU A 130 10.73 8.25 -11.99
C LEU A 130 10.06 6.87 -12.02
N SER A 131 9.07 6.63 -11.16
CA SER A 131 8.38 5.34 -11.05
C SER A 131 7.45 4.94 -12.21
N PRO A 132 6.95 5.84 -13.10
CA PRO A 132 6.10 5.41 -14.23
C PRO A 132 6.78 4.44 -15.20
N PHE A 133 8.11 4.40 -15.20
CA PHE A 133 8.92 3.45 -15.94
C PHE A 133 9.84 2.65 -15.01
N SER A 134 10.03 1.38 -15.31
CA SER A 134 11.00 0.53 -14.62
C SER A 134 12.43 1.00 -14.92
N THR A 135 13.37 0.63 -14.05
CA THR A 135 14.81 0.86 -14.26
C THR A 135 15.29 0.35 -15.62
N ASP A 136 14.83 -0.84 -16.03
CA ASP A 136 15.19 -1.44 -17.32
C ASP A 136 14.71 -0.58 -18.50
N MET A 137 13.51 0.00 -18.39
CA MET A 137 12.97 0.88 -19.42
C MET A 137 13.76 2.18 -19.52
N TRP A 138 14.20 2.76 -18.39
CA TRP A 138 15.07 3.93 -18.38
C TRP A 138 16.41 3.66 -19.08
N PHE A 139 17.00 2.49 -18.85
CA PHE A 139 18.20 2.06 -19.59
C PHE A 139 17.91 1.90 -21.08
N GLY A 140 16.76 1.32 -21.45
CA GLY A 140 16.33 1.21 -22.85
C GLY A 140 16.19 2.57 -23.54
N VAL A 141 15.60 3.56 -22.87
CA VAL A 141 15.48 4.94 -23.38
C VAL A 141 16.86 5.58 -23.56
N LEU A 142 17.78 5.40 -22.62
CA LEU A 142 19.14 5.91 -22.72
C LEU A 142 19.89 5.30 -23.91
N ILE A 143 19.79 3.99 -24.12
CA ILE A 143 20.42 3.30 -25.25
C ILE A 143 19.83 3.80 -26.57
N ALA A 144 18.50 3.91 -26.67
CA ALA A 144 17.83 4.43 -27.86
C ALA A 144 18.28 5.86 -28.18
N PHE A 145 18.37 6.74 -27.16
CA PHE A 145 18.85 8.11 -27.30
C PHE A 145 20.28 8.17 -27.87
N LEU A 146 21.20 7.38 -27.30
CA LEU A 146 22.60 7.35 -27.76
C LEU A 146 22.71 6.82 -29.20
N LEU A 147 22.00 5.73 -29.51
CA LEU A 147 21.99 5.12 -30.83
C LEU A 147 21.46 6.09 -31.89
N THR A 148 20.32 6.74 -31.63
CA THR A 148 19.74 7.72 -32.56
C THR A 148 20.66 8.93 -32.74
N GLY A 149 21.36 9.39 -31.70
CA GLY A 149 22.35 10.47 -31.80
C GLY A 149 23.49 10.14 -32.73
N VAL A 150 24.05 8.94 -32.60
CA VAL A 150 25.10 8.46 -33.51
C VAL A 150 24.56 8.30 -34.93
N CYS A 151 23.34 7.77 -35.10
CA CYS A 151 22.73 7.62 -36.43
C CYS A 151 22.51 8.96 -37.14
N ILE A 152 21.96 9.97 -36.45
CA ILE A 152 21.78 11.32 -37.03
C ILE A 152 23.13 11.95 -37.38
N PHE A 153 24.14 11.79 -36.52
CA PHE A 153 25.50 12.24 -36.80
C PHE A 153 26.09 11.57 -38.05
N LEU A 154 25.99 10.25 -38.16
CA LEU A 154 26.48 9.50 -39.33
C LEU A 154 25.75 9.91 -40.61
N VAL A 155 24.42 10.05 -40.56
CA VAL A 155 23.62 10.48 -41.71
C VAL A 155 23.99 11.89 -42.14
N GLY A 156 24.20 12.81 -41.20
CA GLY A 156 24.68 14.16 -41.48
C GLY A 156 26.08 14.19 -42.11
N ARG A 157 26.94 13.21 -41.81
CA ARG A 157 28.27 13.10 -42.41
C ARG A 157 28.28 12.41 -43.77
N ILE A 158 27.44 11.41 -43.99
CA ILE A 158 27.43 10.59 -45.21
C ILE A 158 26.60 11.25 -46.32
N SER A 159 25.55 11.99 -45.98
CA SER A 159 24.60 12.51 -46.97
C SER A 159 25.17 13.69 -47.77
N PRO A 160 25.35 13.58 -49.10
CA PRO A 160 25.96 14.65 -49.91
C PRO A 160 25.15 15.96 -49.92
N CYS A 161 23.82 15.87 -49.77
CA CYS A 161 22.92 17.03 -49.73
C CYS A 161 23.17 17.96 -48.54
N GLU A 162 23.76 17.46 -47.44
CA GLU A 162 24.12 18.27 -46.27
C GLU A 162 25.42 19.06 -46.48
N TRP A 163 26.22 18.71 -47.50
CA TRP A 163 27.51 19.33 -47.82
C TRP A 163 27.43 20.28 -49.03
N SER A 164 26.25 20.42 -49.63
CA SER A 164 26.01 21.16 -50.87
C SER A 164 25.56 22.60 -50.59
N GLU A 165 26.42 23.45 -50.03
CA GLU A 165 26.48 24.91 -50.28
C GLU A 165 27.62 25.62 -49.51
N THR A 166 28.06 26.74 -50.11
CA THR A 166 29.23 27.61 -49.91
C THR A 166 29.48 28.20 -48.51
N ASP A 167 30.67 27.93 -47.97
CA ASP A 167 31.63 28.83 -47.28
C ASP A 167 31.21 29.85 -46.19
N SER A 168 30.05 29.77 -45.53
CA SER A 168 29.75 30.72 -44.44
C SER A 168 29.08 30.24 -43.16
N GLU A 169 28.73 28.97 -42.96
CA GLU A 169 28.32 28.50 -41.63
C GLU A 169 28.97 27.16 -41.26
N GLN A 170 29.69 27.17 -40.13
CA GLN A 170 30.38 26.03 -39.53
C GLN A 170 29.49 24.77 -39.54
N HIS A 171 30.05 23.63 -39.98
CA HIS A 171 29.40 22.31 -40.06
C HIS A 171 28.30 22.11 -39.01
N SER A 172 27.04 22.21 -39.44
CA SER A 172 25.88 22.36 -38.55
C SER A 172 25.54 21.11 -37.73
N PHE A 173 26.12 19.95 -38.06
CA PHE A 173 25.91 18.68 -37.34
C PHE A 173 27.20 18.14 -36.72
N THR A 174 27.60 18.71 -35.57
CA THR A 174 28.51 18.04 -34.64
C THR A 174 27.74 17.01 -33.81
N LEU A 175 28.44 16.01 -33.26
CA LEU A 175 27.81 14.97 -32.42
C LEU A 175 27.07 15.57 -31.21
N LEU A 176 27.57 16.69 -30.66
CA LEU A 176 26.91 17.44 -29.60
C LEU A 176 25.62 18.12 -30.09
N HIS A 177 25.63 18.71 -31.29
CA HIS A 177 24.41 19.27 -31.91
C HIS A 177 23.39 18.18 -32.24
N SER A 178 23.82 16.97 -32.63
CA SER A 178 22.92 15.83 -32.84
C SER A 178 22.24 15.40 -31.52
N PHE A 179 22.96 15.34 -30.41
CA PHE A 179 22.35 15.07 -29.11
C PHE A 179 21.43 16.20 -28.64
N TRP A 180 21.81 17.46 -28.87
CA TRP A 180 20.95 18.61 -28.57
C TRP A 180 19.64 18.59 -29.38
N TYR A 181 19.73 18.26 -30.67
CA TYR A 181 18.59 18.09 -31.57
C TYR A 181 17.61 17.03 -31.05
N ILE A 182 18.12 15.86 -30.69
CA ILE A 182 17.33 14.73 -30.17
C ILE A 182 16.71 15.06 -28.80
N THR A 183 17.44 15.78 -27.96
CA THR A 183 16.94 16.26 -26.66
C THR A 183 15.78 17.23 -26.85
N GLY A 184 15.89 18.18 -27.79
CA GLY A 184 14.79 19.11 -28.11
C GLY A 184 13.55 18.42 -28.68
N ALA A 185 13.72 17.28 -29.36
CA ALA A 185 12.60 16.45 -29.81
C ALA A 185 11.92 15.71 -28.65
N LEU A 186 12.68 15.18 -27.68
CA LEU A 186 12.12 14.55 -26.47
C LEU A 186 11.32 15.54 -25.61
N THR A 187 11.75 16.80 -25.54
CA THR A 187 11.06 17.85 -24.76
C THR A 187 9.93 18.53 -25.52
N LEU A 188 9.64 18.11 -26.76
CA LEU A 188 8.65 18.72 -27.66
C LEU A 188 8.88 20.21 -27.95
N GLN A 189 10.07 20.75 -27.66
CA GLN A 189 10.39 22.16 -27.91
C GLN A 189 10.89 22.38 -29.35
N GLY A 190 11.37 21.31 -29.99
CA GLY A 190 12.11 21.42 -31.25
C GLY A 190 13.48 22.06 -31.01
N ALA A 191 14.53 21.50 -31.59
CA ALA A 191 15.86 22.08 -31.54
C ALA A 191 16.41 22.21 -32.96
N GLY A 192 17.16 23.28 -33.22
CA GLY A 192 17.92 23.44 -34.46
C GLY A 192 19.29 22.78 -34.38
N PRO A 193 20.00 22.58 -35.50
CA PRO A 193 19.58 22.72 -36.91
C PRO A 193 18.85 21.48 -37.44
N HIS A 194 17.97 21.67 -38.43
CA HIS A 194 17.17 20.58 -39.02
C HIS A 194 17.87 19.92 -40.21
N PRO A 195 17.80 18.58 -40.36
CA PRO A 195 18.41 17.90 -41.49
C PRO A 195 17.76 18.32 -42.81
N LYS A 196 18.59 18.70 -43.79
CA LYS A 196 18.17 19.05 -45.14
C LYS A 196 17.90 17.80 -45.97
N ALA A 197 18.68 16.75 -45.78
CA ALA A 197 18.61 15.51 -46.53
C ALA A 197 17.39 14.65 -46.18
N LEU A 198 16.84 13.95 -47.18
CA LEU A 198 15.69 13.06 -47.01
C LEU A 198 15.96 11.95 -45.99
N SER A 199 17.17 11.37 -45.99
CA SER A 199 17.60 10.35 -45.03
C SER A 199 17.59 10.86 -43.59
N GLY A 200 18.11 12.07 -43.35
CA GLY A 200 18.12 12.69 -42.03
C GLY A 200 16.72 13.05 -41.55
N ARG A 201 15.85 13.51 -42.46
CA ARG A 201 14.42 13.77 -42.17
C ARG A 201 13.67 12.50 -41.80
N LEU A 202 13.94 11.37 -42.49
CA LEU A 202 13.29 10.10 -42.17
C LEU A 202 13.69 9.60 -40.76
N VAL A 203 14.98 9.59 -40.43
CA VAL A 203 15.46 9.20 -39.10
C VAL A 203 14.87 10.12 -38.01
N SER A 204 14.81 11.42 -38.29
CA SER A 204 14.22 12.40 -37.36
C SER A 204 12.72 12.19 -37.18
N ALA A 205 11.98 11.91 -38.25
CA ALA A 205 10.55 11.63 -38.18
C ALA A 205 10.24 10.37 -37.36
N ILE A 206 11.05 9.31 -37.52
CA ILE A 206 10.92 8.09 -36.72
C ILE A 206 11.23 8.39 -35.25
N TRP A 207 12.27 9.16 -34.96
CA TRP A 207 12.59 9.58 -33.59
C TRP A 207 11.48 10.41 -32.97
N TRP A 208 10.88 11.34 -33.72
CA TRP A 208 9.75 12.15 -33.24
C TRP A 208 8.54 11.29 -32.91
N LEU A 209 8.19 10.33 -33.76
CA LEU A 209 7.11 9.39 -33.49
C LEU A 209 7.40 8.58 -32.22
N PHE A 210 8.62 8.06 -32.08
CA PHE A 210 9.04 7.34 -30.88
C PHE A 210 8.95 8.21 -29.62
N ALA A 211 9.45 9.45 -29.65
CA ALA A 211 9.41 10.38 -28.53
C ALA A 211 7.98 10.73 -28.11
N VAL A 212 7.08 10.99 -29.06
CA VAL A 212 5.67 11.28 -28.78
C VAL A 212 4.98 10.08 -28.15
N LEU A 213 5.18 8.86 -28.69
CA LEU A 213 4.59 7.64 -28.13
C LEU A 213 5.14 7.33 -26.74
N LEU A 214 6.46 7.47 -26.54
CA LEU A 214 7.10 7.28 -25.24
C LEU A 214 6.54 8.24 -24.20
N LEU A 215 6.41 9.52 -24.54
CA LEU A 215 5.88 10.54 -23.65
C LEU A 215 4.39 10.31 -23.34
N ALA A 216 3.60 9.88 -24.33
CA ALA A 216 2.20 9.51 -24.13
C ALA A 216 2.06 8.31 -23.16
N CYS A 217 2.90 7.28 -23.29
CA CYS A 217 2.95 6.17 -22.34
C CYS A 217 3.36 6.62 -20.94
N TYR A 218 4.37 7.50 -20.84
CA TYR A 218 4.82 8.05 -19.57
C TYR A 218 3.69 8.81 -18.86
N PHE A 219 3.01 9.73 -19.55
CA PHE A 219 1.90 10.49 -18.97
C PHE A 219 0.68 9.60 -18.66
N GLY A 220 0.39 8.60 -19.49
CA GLY A 220 -0.67 7.62 -19.23
C GLY A 220 -0.43 6.87 -17.92
N ASN A 221 0.79 6.35 -17.72
CA ASN A 221 1.16 5.62 -16.51
C ASN A 221 1.25 6.55 -15.30
N LEU A 222 1.82 7.75 -15.44
CA LEU A 222 1.88 8.74 -14.37
C LEU A 222 0.47 9.13 -13.89
N ASN A 223 -0.45 9.37 -14.83
CA ASN A 223 -1.85 9.70 -14.52
C ASN A 223 -2.56 8.52 -13.83
N SER A 224 -2.32 7.29 -14.31
CA SER A 224 -2.84 6.08 -13.66
C SER A 224 -2.33 5.95 -12.23
N MET A 225 -1.03 6.15 -11.99
CA MET A 225 -0.44 6.08 -10.66
C MET A 225 -0.97 7.18 -9.73
N LEU A 226 -1.09 8.41 -10.22
CA LEU A 226 -1.60 9.54 -9.45
C LEU A 226 -3.06 9.34 -9.00
N HIS A 227 -3.87 8.68 -9.85
CA HIS A 227 -5.27 8.36 -9.53
C HIS A 227 -5.44 7.01 -8.82
N SER A 228 -4.46 6.12 -8.90
CA SER A 228 -4.47 4.87 -8.16
C SER A 228 -4.25 5.19 -6.68
N LYS A 229 -5.31 5.05 -5.88
CA LYS A 229 -5.24 5.15 -4.41
C LYS A 229 -4.43 4.02 -3.77
N GLN A 230 -3.86 3.12 -4.58
CA GLN A 230 -3.08 1.99 -4.13
C GLN A 230 -1.65 2.45 -3.88
N LYS A 231 -1.47 3.27 -2.82
CA LYS A 231 -0.14 3.53 -2.27
C LYS A 231 0.50 2.17 -1.97
N HIS A 232 1.72 1.96 -2.46
CA HIS A 232 2.45 0.71 -2.25
C HIS A 232 2.57 0.45 -0.75
N VAL A 233 1.75 -0.48 -0.25
CA VAL A 233 1.86 -1.00 1.12
C VAL A 233 3.22 -1.67 1.23
N SER A 234 4.12 -1.14 2.06
CA SER A 234 5.47 -1.67 2.28
C SER A 234 5.45 -3.05 2.95
N ILE A 235 4.40 -3.35 3.72
CA ILE A 235 4.22 -4.61 4.46
C ILE A 235 3.00 -5.35 3.92
N LYS A 236 3.21 -6.29 2.99
CA LYS A 236 2.11 -7.06 2.38
C LYS A 236 1.96 -8.44 3.00
N SER A 237 3.06 -8.98 3.50
CA SER A 237 3.14 -10.35 4.02
C SER A 237 3.54 -10.41 5.48
N PHE A 238 3.30 -11.57 6.11
CA PHE A 238 3.82 -11.88 7.43
C PHE A 238 5.36 -11.95 7.46
N GLU A 239 6.00 -12.26 6.33
CA GLU A 239 7.46 -12.22 6.19
C GLU A 239 7.98 -10.78 6.31
N ASP A 240 7.37 -9.85 5.56
CA ASP A 240 7.72 -8.42 5.63
C ASP A 240 7.50 -7.89 7.05
N LEU A 241 6.38 -8.26 7.68
CA LEU A 241 6.05 -7.86 9.05
C LEU A 241 7.05 -8.41 10.06
N ALA A 242 7.58 -9.61 9.85
CA ALA A 242 8.55 -10.26 10.72
C ALA A 242 10.00 -9.75 10.55
N ASN A 243 10.35 -9.26 9.36
CA ASN A 243 11.69 -8.79 9.02
C ASN A 243 11.92 -7.29 9.30
N GLN A 244 10.86 -6.56 9.64
CA GLN A 244 10.93 -5.16 10.04
C GLN A 244 10.83 -5.01 11.57
N ASP A 245 11.45 -3.95 12.11
CA ASP A 245 11.44 -3.64 13.55
C ASP A 245 10.76 -2.29 13.89
N VAL A 246 10.24 -1.58 12.88
CA VAL A 246 9.67 -0.24 12.99
C VAL A 246 8.25 -0.26 13.57
N ILE A 247 7.42 -1.17 13.08
CA ILE A 247 6.01 -1.34 13.44
C ILE A 247 5.91 -2.48 14.44
N GLU A 248 5.36 -2.19 15.63
CA GLU A 248 5.04 -3.23 16.59
C GLU A 248 3.85 -4.05 16.10
N TYR A 249 3.76 -5.31 16.49
CA TYR A 249 2.63 -6.15 16.12
C TYR A 249 2.18 -7.03 17.28
N GLY A 250 0.90 -7.37 17.32
CA GLY A 250 0.32 -8.15 18.41
C GLY A 250 -1.01 -8.78 18.04
N THR A 251 -1.43 -9.76 18.85
CA THR A 251 -2.73 -10.43 18.74
C THR A 251 -3.41 -10.49 20.12
N VAL A 252 -4.66 -10.96 20.18
CA VAL A 252 -5.40 -11.09 21.44
C VAL A 252 -4.76 -12.14 22.34
N GLU A 253 -4.50 -11.78 23.59
CA GLU A 253 -3.96 -12.68 24.61
C GLU A 253 -4.93 -13.83 24.90
N GLY A 254 -4.41 -15.06 24.98
CA GLY A 254 -5.25 -16.25 25.20
C GLY A 254 -6.13 -16.64 24.00
N GLY A 255 -6.02 -15.94 22.86
CA GLY A 255 -6.77 -16.24 21.65
C GLY A 255 -6.24 -17.46 20.87
N SER A 256 -7.07 -18.00 19.99
CA SER A 256 -6.69 -19.10 19.07
C SER A 256 -5.57 -18.68 18.10
N THR A 257 -5.49 -17.39 17.77
CA THR A 257 -4.42 -16.78 16.95
C THR A 257 -3.08 -16.76 17.69
N MET A 258 -3.06 -16.41 18.98
CA MET A 258 -1.85 -16.53 19.79
C MET A 258 -1.36 -17.99 19.85
N GLY A 259 -2.28 -18.93 20.10
CA GLY A 259 -1.97 -20.37 20.13
C GLY A 259 -1.42 -20.90 18.79
N PHE A 260 -1.87 -20.34 17.66
CA PHE A 260 -1.33 -20.66 16.34
C PHE A 260 0.16 -20.33 16.24
N PHE A 261 0.53 -19.08 16.49
CA PHE A 261 1.91 -18.63 16.33
C PHE A 261 2.85 -19.34 17.32
N LYS A 262 2.35 -19.65 18.52
CA LYS A 262 3.07 -20.43 19.53
C LYS A 262 3.38 -21.87 19.10
N SER A 263 2.42 -22.54 18.46
CA SER A 263 2.53 -23.95 18.06
C SER A 263 2.96 -24.15 16.60
N SER A 264 3.21 -23.07 15.86
CA SER A 264 3.52 -23.15 14.43
C SER A 264 4.89 -23.77 14.17
N ASN A 265 4.98 -24.62 13.15
CA ASN A 265 6.24 -25.19 12.67
C ASN A 265 7.01 -24.22 11.75
N ASN A 266 6.35 -23.20 11.21
CA ASN A 266 6.99 -22.23 10.33
C ASN A 266 7.94 -21.31 11.14
N PRO A 267 9.23 -21.19 10.76
CA PRO A 267 10.19 -20.34 11.47
C PRO A 267 9.76 -18.87 11.57
N VAL A 268 9.08 -18.34 10.55
CA VAL A 268 8.59 -16.95 10.48
C VAL A 268 7.54 -16.71 11.56
N HIS A 269 6.55 -17.61 11.64
CA HIS A 269 5.48 -17.54 12.64
C HIS A 269 6.01 -17.66 14.07
N ARG A 270 7.02 -18.53 14.29
CA ARG A 270 7.68 -18.62 15.61
C ARG A 270 8.43 -17.34 15.96
N ARG A 271 9.11 -16.71 15.00
CA ARG A 271 9.77 -15.42 15.20
C ARG A 271 8.76 -14.32 15.57
N ILE A 272 7.61 -14.30 14.91
CA ILE A 272 6.50 -13.39 15.24
C ILE A 272 6.04 -13.63 16.70
N TYR A 273 5.79 -14.89 17.09
CA TYR A 273 5.42 -15.20 18.48
C TYR A 273 6.46 -14.73 19.50
N GLN A 274 7.73 -15.06 19.27
CA GLN A 274 8.84 -14.69 20.15
C GLN A 274 9.00 -13.18 20.27
N ASN A 275 8.78 -12.43 19.18
CA ASN A 275 8.81 -10.96 19.23
C ASN A 275 7.66 -10.43 20.08
N MET A 276 6.44 -10.95 19.87
CA MET A 276 5.26 -10.55 20.67
C MET A 276 5.46 -10.84 22.16
N GLU A 277 6.01 -12.01 22.50
CA GLU A 277 6.30 -12.41 23.88
C GLU A 277 7.39 -11.55 24.52
N ARG A 278 8.47 -11.25 23.77
CA ARG A 278 9.57 -10.39 24.23
C ARG A 278 9.13 -8.95 24.45
N LYS A 279 8.36 -8.38 23.52
CA LYS A 279 7.86 -6.98 23.60
C LYS A 279 6.59 -6.83 24.44
N LYS A 280 5.96 -7.94 24.85
CA LYS A 280 4.65 -7.97 25.54
C LYS A 280 3.58 -7.19 24.77
N SER A 281 3.54 -7.37 23.46
CA SER A 281 2.70 -6.57 22.55
C SER A 281 1.26 -7.09 22.39
N PHE A 282 0.88 -8.14 23.12
CA PHE A 282 -0.48 -8.71 23.08
C PHE A 282 -1.55 -7.67 23.47
N ALA A 283 -2.72 -7.80 22.85
CA ALA A 283 -3.89 -6.98 23.17
C ALA A 283 -4.84 -7.76 24.11
N ALA A 284 -5.50 -7.04 25.02
CA ALA A 284 -6.47 -7.65 25.93
C ALA A 284 -7.78 -8.04 25.22
N SER A 285 -8.18 -7.31 24.18
CA SER A 285 -9.38 -7.57 23.38
C SER A 285 -9.19 -7.13 21.93
N MET A 286 -10.15 -7.48 21.08
CA MET A 286 -10.22 -7.04 19.68
C MET A 286 -10.28 -5.52 19.58
N GLU A 287 -11.12 -4.88 20.40
CA GLU A 287 -11.33 -3.43 20.42
C GLU A 287 -10.05 -2.69 20.75
N GLU A 288 -9.30 -3.18 21.74
CA GLU A 288 -8.00 -2.60 22.12
C GLU A 288 -6.97 -2.76 21.00
N GLY A 289 -6.94 -3.92 20.33
CA GLY A 289 -6.07 -4.15 19.18
C GLY A 289 -6.36 -3.22 18.00
N VAL A 290 -7.64 -3.03 17.69
CA VAL A 290 -8.09 -2.08 16.64
C VAL A 290 -7.74 -0.65 17.03
N ARG A 291 -8.02 -0.23 18.28
CA ARG A 291 -7.70 1.10 18.79
C ARG A 291 -6.20 1.43 18.66
N ARG A 292 -5.32 0.53 19.10
CA ARG A 292 -3.87 0.70 18.96
C ARG A 292 -3.42 0.82 17.50
N THR A 293 -4.05 0.07 16.60
CA THR A 293 -3.77 0.18 15.15
C THR A 293 -4.15 1.56 14.60
N GLN A 294 -5.25 2.15 15.07
CA GLN A 294 -5.67 3.49 14.67
C GLN A 294 -4.72 4.59 15.16
N GLU A 295 -4.16 4.43 16.36
CA GLU A 295 -3.17 5.36 16.91
C GLU A 295 -1.89 5.39 16.09
N GLY A 296 -1.57 4.30 15.37
CA GLY A 296 -0.44 4.18 14.45
C GLY A 296 0.71 3.33 15.03
N ASN A 297 1.68 2.99 14.18
CA ASN A 297 2.87 2.18 14.52
C ASN A 297 2.59 0.80 15.15
N PHE A 298 1.36 0.29 15.01
CA PHE A 298 0.97 -1.03 15.48
C PHE A 298 0.21 -1.79 14.39
N ALA A 299 0.57 -3.06 14.19
CA ALA A 299 -0.12 -4.00 13.32
C ALA A 299 -0.87 -5.03 14.18
N PHE A 300 -2.20 -5.04 14.06
CA PHE A 300 -3.01 -5.97 14.82
C PHE A 300 -3.30 -7.22 14.00
N ILE A 301 -2.91 -8.37 14.54
CA ILE A 301 -3.08 -9.70 13.93
C ILE A 301 -4.33 -10.36 14.51
N GLY A 302 -5.26 -10.73 13.63
CA GLY A 302 -6.57 -11.25 14.01
C GLY A 302 -7.21 -12.10 12.92
N GLU A 303 -8.48 -12.43 13.11
CA GLU A 303 -9.25 -13.21 12.13
C GLU A 303 -9.83 -12.30 11.05
N ALA A 304 -9.69 -12.69 9.78
CA ALA A 304 -9.98 -11.88 8.61
C ALA A 304 -11.40 -11.28 8.64
N VAL A 305 -12.41 -12.05 9.04
CA VAL A 305 -13.81 -11.58 9.08
C VAL A 305 -14.00 -10.42 10.07
N SER A 306 -13.37 -10.49 11.25
CA SER A 306 -13.43 -9.42 12.25
C SER A 306 -12.58 -8.21 11.82
N LEU A 307 -11.45 -8.45 11.15
CA LEU A 307 -10.60 -7.40 10.60
C LEU A 307 -11.27 -6.66 9.43
N ASP A 308 -11.95 -7.36 8.54
CA ASP A 308 -12.70 -6.77 7.42
C ASP A 308 -13.81 -5.84 7.95
N LEU A 309 -14.46 -6.20 9.06
CA LEU A 309 -15.40 -5.32 9.74
C LEU A 309 -14.73 -4.08 10.31
N ALA A 310 -13.57 -4.23 10.96
CA ALA A 310 -12.81 -3.10 11.49
C ALA A 310 -12.40 -2.12 10.37
N VAL A 311 -11.95 -2.63 9.22
CA VAL A 311 -11.64 -1.82 8.03
C VAL A 311 -12.90 -1.17 7.45
N ALA A 312 -14.03 -1.88 7.42
CA ALA A 312 -15.30 -1.35 6.93
C ALA A 312 -15.89 -0.26 7.85
N ARG A 313 -15.57 -0.28 9.15
CA ARG A 313 -15.93 0.76 10.13
C ARG A 313 -14.97 1.93 10.12
N TYR A 314 -13.67 1.66 9.99
CA TYR A 314 -12.60 2.64 10.09
C TYR A 314 -11.81 2.68 8.79
N CYS A 315 -12.17 3.60 7.90
CA CYS A 315 -11.57 3.71 6.57
C CYS A 315 -10.09 4.19 6.59
N THR A 316 -9.51 4.46 7.78
CA THR A 316 -8.07 4.72 7.98
C THR A 316 -7.24 3.45 8.13
N LEU A 317 -7.90 2.29 8.21
CA LEU A 317 -7.26 0.99 8.36
C LEU A 317 -7.28 0.25 7.03
N THR A 318 -6.25 -0.55 6.81
CA THR A 318 -6.13 -1.46 5.66
C THR A 318 -5.74 -2.84 6.16
N ARG A 319 -6.35 -3.88 5.59
CA ARG A 319 -5.99 -5.27 5.87
C ARG A 319 -4.91 -5.73 4.90
N SER A 320 -4.00 -6.58 5.37
CA SER A 320 -3.05 -7.32 4.54
C SER A 320 -3.78 -8.13 3.46
N GLN A 321 -3.19 -8.32 2.29
CA GLN A 321 -3.81 -9.22 1.29
C GLN A 321 -3.62 -10.69 1.68
N GLU A 322 -2.48 -11.01 2.30
CA GLU A 322 -2.17 -12.36 2.77
C GLU A 322 -3.11 -12.75 3.92
N VAL A 323 -3.71 -13.94 3.77
CA VAL A 323 -4.46 -14.64 4.81
C VAL A 323 -3.83 -16.01 4.97
N ILE A 324 -3.34 -16.31 6.17
CA ILE A 324 -2.72 -17.58 6.52
C ILE A 324 -3.67 -18.41 7.38
N ALA A 325 -3.39 -19.71 7.49
CA ALA A 325 -4.08 -20.62 8.39
C ALA A 325 -5.62 -20.48 8.30
N MET A 326 -6.20 -20.96 7.20
CA MET A 326 -7.66 -20.98 7.03
C MET A 326 -8.34 -21.62 8.24
N ARG A 327 -9.34 -20.95 8.80
CA ARG A 327 -10.09 -21.37 9.97
C ARG A 327 -11.58 -21.20 9.75
N ALA A 328 -12.37 -21.56 10.74
CA ALA A 328 -13.81 -21.41 10.69
C ALA A 328 -14.41 -21.26 12.08
N TYR A 329 -15.59 -20.65 12.16
CA TYR A 329 -16.40 -20.56 13.36
C TYR A 329 -17.43 -21.68 13.42
N SER A 330 -17.54 -22.29 14.59
CA SER A 330 -18.47 -23.40 14.86
C SER A 330 -19.21 -23.18 16.18
N ILE A 331 -20.34 -23.87 16.34
CA ILE A 331 -21.06 -23.94 17.61
C ILE A 331 -20.46 -25.08 18.42
N ALA A 332 -20.14 -24.84 19.69
CA ALA A 332 -19.66 -25.88 20.60
C ALA A 332 -20.80 -26.41 21.48
N ALA A 333 -20.77 -27.71 21.76
CA ALA A 333 -21.68 -28.41 22.65
C ALA A 333 -20.89 -29.34 23.58
N PRO A 334 -21.48 -29.80 24.70
CA PRO A 334 -20.84 -30.79 25.56
C PRO A 334 -20.44 -32.04 24.77
N LEU A 335 -19.32 -32.65 25.15
CA LEU A 335 -18.82 -33.86 24.51
C LEU A 335 -19.88 -34.98 24.51
N GLY A 336 -20.14 -35.57 23.35
CA GLY A 336 -21.18 -36.60 23.16
C GLY A 336 -22.60 -36.05 23.01
N SER A 337 -22.78 -34.73 22.79
CA SER A 337 -24.10 -34.12 22.73
C SER A 337 -24.91 -34.60 21.51
N PRO A 338 -26.16 -35.09 21.69
CA PRO A 338 -26.99 -35.52 20.58
C PRO A 338 -27.44 -34.36 19.67
N LEU A 339 -27.27 -33.11 20.12
CA LEU A 339 -27.67 -31.92 19.36
C LEU A 339 -26.73 -31.63 18.19
N VAL A 340 -25.45 -32.03 18.28
CA VAL A 340 -24.40 -31.65 17.31
C VAL A 340 -24.73 -32.11 15.90
N LYS A 341 -25.22 -33.35 15.75
CA LYS A 341 -25.61 -33.91 14.44
C LYS A 341 -26.78 -33.14 13.83
N ASN A 342 -27.81 -32.83 14.63
CA ASN A 342 -28.98 -32.11 14.16
C ASN A 342 -28.65 -30.64 13.82
N LEU A 343 -27.82 -29.99 14.65
CA LEU A 343 -27.31 -28.64 14.40
C LEU A 343 -26.46 -28.58 13.14
N THR A 344 -25.55 -29.54 12.96
CA THR A 344 -24.71 -29.68 11.75
C THR A 344 -25.57 -29.75 10.49
N LEU A 345 -26.58 -30.64 10.46
CA LEU A 345 -27.49 -30.75 9.32
C LEU A 345 -28.30 -29.46 9.08
N ALA A 346 -28.69 -28.77 10.15
CA ALA A 346 -29.41 -27.50 10.04
C ALA A 346 -28.51 -26.37 9.50
N ILE A 347 -27.25 -26.28 9.94
CA ILE A 347 -26.25 -25.32 9.44
C ILE A 347 -25.97 -25.55 7.96
N LEU A 348 -25.79 -26.82 7.54
CA LEU A 348 -25.61 -27.16 6.13
C LEU A 348 -26.81 -26.70 5.28
N LYS A 349 -28.04 -26.96 5.74
CA LYS A 349 -29.25 -26.47 5.05
C LYS A 349 -29.32 -24.94 4.97
N LEU A 350 -28.93 -24.22 6.03
CA LEU A 350 -28.85 -22.76 6.03
C LEU A 350 -27.78 -22.25 5.06
N SER A 351 -26.67 -22.97 4.91
CA SER A 351 -25.62 -22.67 3.94
C SER A 351 -26.12 -22.88 2.51
N GLU A 352 -26.75 -24.03 2.24
CA GLU A 352 -27.28 -24.40 0.91
C GLU A 352 -28.42 -23.48 0.45
N SER A 353 -29.25 -23.00 1.38
CA SER A 353 -30.33 -22.06 1.06
C SER A 353 -29.85 -20.61 0.89
N GLY A 354 -28.58 -20.30 1.18
CA GLY A 354 -28.04 -18.95 1.15
C GLY A 354 -28.38 -18.07 2.37
N GLU A 355 -29.01 -18.64 3.40
CA GLU A 355 -29.43 -17.90 4.59
C GLU A 355 -28.22 -17.39 5.39
N LEU A 356 -27.15 -18.20 5.50
CA LEU A 356 -25.91 -17.76 6.18
C LEU A 356 -25.26 -16.56 5.49
N THR A 357 -25.32 -16.52 4.15
CA THR A 357 -24.83 -15.38 3.35
C THR A 357 -25.70 -14.15 3.58
N TYR A 358 -27.02 -14.31 3.56
CA TYR A 358 -27.95 -13.22 3.86
C TYR A 358 -27.71 -12.62 5.26
N LEU A 359 -27.58 -13.47 6.29
CA LEU A 359 -27.26 -13.02 7.65
C LEU A 359 -25.90 -12.31 7.70
N ARG A 360 -24.88 -12.81 7.00
CA ARG A 360 -23.57 -12.16 6.96
C ARG A 360 -23.70 -10.76 6.36
N ASP A 361 -24.31 -10.65 5.19
CA ASP A 361 -24.41 -9.37 4.47
C ASP A 361 -25.25 -8.34 5.25
N LYS A 362 -26.27 -8.79 6.00
CA LYS A 362 -27.05 -7.96 6.93
C LYS A 362 -26.18 -7.33 8.03
N TRP A 363 -25.29 -8.11 8.64
CA TRP A 363 -24.50 -7.68 9.81
C TRP A 363 -23.13 -7.08 9.46
N TRP A 364 -22.59 -7.36 8.26
CA TRP A 364 -21.34 -6.81 7.73
C TRP A 364 -21.55 -5.65 6.74
N ALA A 365 -22.76 -5.08 6.66
CA ALA A 365 -23.07 -3.97 5.76
C ALA A 365 -22.05 -2.82 5.93
N SER A 366 -21.38 -2.47 4.83
CA SER A 366 -20.22 -1.59 4.79
C SER A 366 -20.54 -0.17 5.30
N SER A 367 -19.82 0.30 6.33
CA SER A 367 -19.97 1.66 6.87
C SER A 367 -19.12 2.70 6.13
N CYS A 368 -18.17 2.29 5.29
CA CYS A 368 -17.41 3.21 4.42
C CYS A 368 -18.18 3.64 3.15
N VAL A 369 -19.50 3.39 3.03
CA VAL A 369 -20.33 3.82 1.89
C VAL A 369 -20.44 5.35 1.77
N GLY A 370 -19.98 6.10 2.78
CA GLY A 370 -19.81 7.56 2.72
C GLY A 370 -18.40 8.06 2.36
N ALA A 371 -17.41 7.18 2.17
CA ALA A 371 -16.05 7.55 1.77
C ALA A 371 -15.79 7.38 0.27
N VAL A 372 -16.86 7.27 -0.54
CA VAL A 372 -16.85 7.96 -1.82
C VAL A 372 -16.91 9.46 -1.48
N ARG A 373 -15.78 9.99 -1.01
CA ARG A 373 -15.41 11.34 -1.43
C ARG A 373 -15.65 11.29 -2.92
N THR A 374 -16.58 12.10 -3.41
CA THR A 374 -16.56 12.58 -4.78
C THR A 374 -15.10 12.68 -5.19
N PRO A 375 -14.70 12.33 -6.43
CA PRO A 375 -13.39 12.68 -6.92
C PRO A 375 -13.33 14.20 -7.03
N ALA A 376 -13.34 14.91 -5.90
CA ALA A 376 -12.71 16.18 -5.74
C ALA A 376 -11.29 15.88 -6.18
N SER A 377 -10.96 16.39 -7.36
CA SER A 377 -9.62 16.42 -7.89
C SER A 377 -8.73 16.93 -6.75
N GLU A 378 -8.09 16.01 -6.02
CA GLU A 378 -7.21 16.37 -4.93
C GLU A 378 -6.06 17.09 -5.63
N ALA A 379 -5.92 18.39 -5.34
CA ALA A 379 -4.83 19.18 -5.88
C ALA A 379 -3.51 18.44 -5.60
N LEU A 380 -2.60 18.42 -6.58
CA LEU A 380 -1.28 17.83 -6.39
C LEU A 380 -0.63 18.46 -5.15
N HIS A 381 -0.40 17.64 -4.12
CA HIS A 381 0.28 18.09 -2.92
C HIS A 381 1.76 18.36 -3.23
N SER A 382 2.34 19.37 -2.57
CA SER A 382 3.72 19.81 -2.78
C SER A 382 4.75 18.67 -2.64
N ASN A 383 4.49 17.69 -1.75
CA ASN A 383 5.35 16.52 -1.55
C ASN A 383 5.56 15.69 -2.82
N ASN A 384 4.56 15.60 -3.70
CA ASN A 384 4.65 14.81 -4.94
C ASN A 384 5.54 15.48 -6.01
N LEU A 385 5.76 16.80 -5.91
CA LEU A 385 6.56 17.58 -6.87
C LEU A 385 7.89 18.07 -6.26
N GLN A 386 8.19 17.73 -5.01
CA GLN A 386 9.41 18.16 -4.33
C GLN A 386 10.68 17.78 -5.12
N GLY A 387 10.71 16.58 -5.69
CA GLY A 387 11.82 16.13 -6.55
C GLY A 387 12.03 17.02 -7.79
N LEU A 388 10.97 17.58 -8.38
CA LEU A 388 11.05 18.44 -9.55
C LEU A 388 11.69 19.79 -9.22
N PHE A 389 11.29 20.40 -8.10
CA PHE A 389 11.89 21.65 -7.64
C PHE A 389 13.36 21.48 -7.25
N LEU A 390 13.71 20.36 -6.63
CA LEU A 390 15.10 20.02 -6.32
C LEU A 390 15.94 19.84 -7.59
N LEU A 391 15.42 19.12 -8.59
CA LEU A 391 16.09 18.93 -9.88
C LEU A 391 16.33 20.26 -10.61
N LEU A 392 15.32 21.13 -10.64
CA LEU A 392 15.43 22.47 -11.23
C LEU A 392 16.49 23.31 -10.51
N GLY A 393 16.46 23.34 -9.18
CA GLY A 393 17.44 24.09 -8.38
C GLY A 393 18.87 23.61 -8.61
N LEU A 394 19.08 22.29 -8.65
CA LEU A 394 20.38 21.69 -8.95
C LEU A 394 20.84 22.00 -10.38
N GLY A 395 19.94 21.92 -11.37
CA GLY A 395 20.24 22.25 -12.76
C GLY A 395 20.65 23.72 -12.96
N LEU A 396 19.92 24.66 -12.36
CA LEU A 396 20.27 26.08 -12.39
C LEU A 396 21.61 26.35 -11.70
N GLY A 397 21.87 25.70 -10.56
CA GLY A 397 23.13 25.80 -9.84
C GLY A 397 24.33 25.31 -10.66
N VAL A 398 24.21 24.13 -11.28
CA VAL A 398 25.25 23.57 -12.15
C VAL A 398 25.47 24.45 -13.38
N GLY A 399 24.41 24.97 -14.01
CA GLY A 399 24.51 25.88 -15.14
C GLY A 399 25.25 27.18 -14.80
N LEU A 400 24.94 27.79 -13.65
CA LEU A 400 25.65 28.97 -13.16
C LEU A 400 27.13 28.66 -12.89
N LEU A 401 27.43 27.52 -12.27
CA LEU A 401 28.80 27.08 -11.99
C LEU A 401 29.60 26.90 -13.27
N LEU A 402 29.03 26.26 -14.31
CA LEU A 402 29.68 26.09 -15.60
C LEU A 402 29.96 27.44 -16.27
N ALA A 403 29.01 28.37 -16.28
CA ALA A 403 29.21 29.71 -16.82
C ALA A 403 30.34 30.47 -16.09
N LEU A 404 30.43 30.33 -14.76
CA LEU A 404 31.52 30.90 -13.98
C LEU A 404 32.87 30.24 -14.33
N LEU A 405 32.91 28.91 -14.47
CA LEU A 405 34.13 28.18 -14.86
C LEU A 405 34.59 28.54 -16.28
N GLU A 406 33.67 28.73 -17.23
CA GLU A 406 33.98 29.20 -18.58
C GLU A 406 34.57 30.61 -18.57
N LEU A 407 33.99 31.50 -17.78
CA LEU A 407 34.50 32.86 -17.60
C LEU A 407 35.90 32.84 -16.97
N LEU A 408 36.10 32.03 -15.93
CA LEU A 408 37.41 31.85 -15.28
C LEU A 408 38.45 31.27 -16.23
N SER A 409 38.08 30.27 -17.03
CA SER A 409 38.95 29.65 -18.04
C SER A 409 39.36 30.66 -19.11
N LYS A 410 38.40 31.44 -19.63
CA LYS A 410 38.64 32.48 -20.63
C LYS A 410 39.51 33.62 -20.08
N ALA A 411 39.23 34.07 -18.86
CA ALA A 411 40.03 35.08 -18.19
C ALA A 411 41.45 34.59 -17.88
N ARG A 412 41.63 33.31 -17.52
CA ARG A 412 42.95 32.69 -17.32
C ARG A 412 43.75 32.61 -18.61
N ASN A 413 43.12 32.30 -19.74
CA ASN A 413 43.78 32.31 -21.04
C ASN A 413 44.18 33.73 -21.46
N GLN A 414 43.31 34.72 -21.31
CA GLN A 414 43.64 36.13 -21.58
C GLN A 414 44.72 36.70 -20.64
N ALA A 415 44.75 36.27 -19.38
CA ALA A 415 45.78 36.64 -18.41
C ALA A 415 47.16 36.07 -18.77
N LYS A 416 47.20 34.84 -19.31
CA LYS A 416 48.43 34.22 -19.84
C LYS A 416 48.98 34.99 -21.03
N ASP A 417 48.12 35.46 -21.94
CA ASP A 417 48.55 36.18 -23.15
C ASP A 417 48.91 37.66 -22.86
N GLY A 418 48.30 38.27 -21.84
CA GLY A 418 48.40 39.72 -21.58
C GLY A 418 49.26 40.17 -20.40
N LYS A 419 49.96 39.28 -19.67
CA LYS A 419 50.70 39.60 -18.41
C LYS A 419 49.86 40.40 -17.40
N LYS A 420 48.57 40.08 -17.26
CA LYS A 420 47.66 40.69 -16.27
C LYS A 420 47.23 39.66 -15.22
N SER A 421 46.83 40.11 -14.03
CA SER A 421 46.33 39.21 -12.98
C SER A 421 44.96 38.63 -13.38
N CYS A 422 44.77 37.32 -13.19
CA CYS A 422 43.51 36.62 -13.50
C CYS A 422 42.31 37.28 -12.80
N CYS A 423 42.46 37.66 -11.53
CA CYS A 423 41.40 38.32 -10.77
C CYS A 423 41.01 39.68 -11.37
N SER A 424 41.96 40.49 -11.85
CA SER A 424 41.63 41.80 -12.43
C SER A 424 40.84 41.67 -13.74
N VAL A 425 41.12 40.63 -14.55
CA VAL A 425 40.41 40.37 -15.80
C VAL A 425 38.99 39.88 -15.54
N VAL A 426 38.82 38.94 -14.59
CA VAL A 426 37.50 38.42 -14.18
C VAL A 426 36.62 39.54 -13.63
N THR A 427 37.14 40.36 -12.70
CA THR A 427 36.38 41.48 -12.13
C THR A 427 36.02 42.50 -13.19
N SER A 428 36.90 42.79 -14.16
CA SER A 428 36.61 43.73 -15.26
C SER A 428 35.56 43.21 -16.27
N GLU A 429 35.55 41.90 -16.56
CA GLU A 429 34.54 41.30 -17.44
C GLU A 429 33.19 41.16 -16.74
N LEU A 430 33.18 40.82 -15.44
CA LEU A 430 31.95 40.81 -14.64
C LEU A 430 31.38 42.22 -14.51
N SER A 431 32.21 43.22 -14.21
CA SER A 431 31.76 44.61 -14.13
C SER A 431 31.31 45.16 -15.49
N ARG A 432 31.87 44.69 -16.61
CA ARG A 432 31.41 45.07 -17.95
C ARG A 432 30.08 44.41 -18.35
N ARG A 433 29.82 43.19 -17.88
CA ARG A 433 28.61 42.42 -18.24
C ARG A 433 27.43 42.70 -17.32
N PHE A 434 27.68 42.98 -16.03
CA PHE A 434 26.65 43.27 -15.04
C PHE A 434 26.60 44.73 -14.59
N GLY A 435 27.69 45.49 -14.78
CA GLY A 435 27.71 46.94 -14.58
C GLY A 435 27.24 47.64 -15.84
N GLY A 436 26.13 48.37 -15.73
CA GLY A 436 25.51 49.07 -16.84
C GLY A 436 26.45 50.02 -17.58
N ARG A 437 26.26 50.12 -18.89
CA ARG A 437 26.85 51.09 -19.80
C ARG A 437 26.56 52.51 -19.28
N GLY A 438 27.52 53.12 -18.60
CA GLY A 438 27.45 54.50 -18.14
C GLY A 438 28.83 55.09 -17.88
N GLY A 439 29.31 55.93 -18.81
CA GLY A 439 30.47 56.78 -18.61
C GLY A 439 31.68 56.50 -19.52
N GLU A 440 31.57 56.82 -20.81
CA GLU A 440 32.73 57.37 -21.52
C GLU A 440 33.10 58.67 -20.80
N SER A 441 34.28 58.71 -20.18
CA SER A 441 34.97 59.93 -19.82
C SER A 441 36.23 60.01 -20.67
N THR A 442 36.05 60.51 -21.89
CA THR A 442 37.10 61.23 -22.62
C THR A 442 37.39 62.50 -21.82
N GLU A 443 38.57 62.57 -21.19
CA GLU A 443 39.30 63.81 -20.97
C GLU A 443 40.71 63.51 -20.41
N GLY A 444 41.74 63.97 -21.12
CA GLY A 444 43.08 64.11 -20.54
C GLY A 444 44.26 63.52 -21.32
N GLU A 445 44.45 63.85 -22.60
CA GLU A 445 45.81 63.91 -23.15
C GLU A 445 46.16 65.35 -23.49
N SER A 446 47.18 65.84 -22.81
CA SER A 446 47.57 67.24 -22.68
C SER A 446 48.14 67.83 -23.96
N SER A 447 47.76 69.07 -24.24
CA SER A 447 48.55 70.00 -25.05
C SER A 447 49.93 70.18 -24.43
N ASP A 448 51.00 69.93 -25.20
CA ASP A 448 52.06 70.90 -25.51
C ASP A 448 53.33 70.23 -26.05
N LYS A 449 53.64 70.50 -27.32
CA LYS A 449 54.99 70.90 -27.79
C LYS A 449 54.98 71.37 -29.25
N MET A 450 54.63 72.65 -29.41
CA MET A 450 55.39 73.69 -30.12
C MET A 450 56.70 73.25 -30.83
N LYS A 451 56.82 73.50 -32.14
CA LYS A 451 57.77 74.48 -32.74
C LYS A 451 57.92 74.35 -34.26
N ALA A 452 57.84 75.54 -34.88
CA ALA A 452 58.39 76.00 -36.17
C ALA A 452 57.65 75.58 -37.44
#